data_AF-A0A3C0DS24-F1
#
_entry.id   AF-A0A3C0DS24-F1
#
_cell.length_a   1.000
_cell.length_b   1.000
_cell.length_c   1.000
_cell.angle_alpha   90.00
_cell.angle_beta   90.00
_cell.angle_gamma   90.00
#
_symmetry.space_group_name_H-M   'P 1'
#
loop_
_entity.id
_entity.type
_entity.pdbx_description
1 polymer ?
#
loop_
_entity_poly.entity_id
_entity_poly.type
_entity_poly.pdbx_seq_one_letter_code
_entity_poly.pdbx_strand_id
1 'polypeptide(L)'
;MLMFLAKAINQNGQLLAIAAFYWLGSVLGQSASHTVKSGETLGVIAKKYGLSTAALAAHNGITNPNRLNIGQKLTIPATTNTITYTVRKGDSLSTIAKKHQTTARAIAQANGIENPDAIKPGIKLKFIVGLTRDPTNTKSTIITGSTLREINRPRIRRNRWKHIVIHHSADHNNSIRGMEHYHRRVRRMENGLAYHFVIGNGVNTTDGKIYVGDRWKRQIRGGHLSSSALNEVAIGICLVGNFEKTSPTAKQRVSLKALISILRKRTRVPYNQVRTHRHINPKPTICPGRRFNLQHILST
;
A
#
# COMPACT_ATOMS: atom_id res chain seq x y z
N MET A 1 -14.44 -47.54 -11.18
CA MET A 1 -14.60 -47.84 -9.74
C MET A 1 -15.17 -46.60 -9.07
N LEU A 2 -16.44 -46.66 -8.67
CA LEU A 2 -17.14 -45.60 -7.93
C LEU A 2 -16.41 -45.27 -6.62
N MET A 3 -16.42 -44.01 -6.17
CA MET A 3 -16.71 -43.66 -4.77
C MET A 3 -16.95 -42.15 -4.55
N PHE A 4 -18.22 -41.84 -4.25
CA PHE A 4 -18.82 -40.84 -3.34
C PHE A 4 -18.18 -39.46 -3.10
N LEU A 5 -18.89 -38.42 -3.52
CA LEU A 5 -18.89 -37.07 -2.92
C LEU A 5 -19.97 -37.00 -1.82
N ALA A 6 -19.58 -36.77 -0.58
CA ALA A 6 -20.51 -36.39 0.48
C ALA A 6 -20.88 -34.90 0.36
N LYS A 7 -22.16 -34.59 0.18
CA LYS A 7 -22.72 -33.22 0.29
C LYS A 7 -23.04 -32.95 1.77
N ALA A 8 -22.46 -31.90 2.35
CA ALA A 8 -22.93 -31.36 3.62
C ALA A 8 -24.01 -30.29 3.36
N ILE A 9 -25.21 -30.49 3.91
CA ILE A 9 -26.34 -29.55 3.90
C ILE A 9 -26.52 -29.04 5.34
N ASN A 10 -26.75 -27.74 5.54
CA ASN A 10 -27.05 -27.21 6.87
C ASN A 10 -28.54 -27.38 7.25
N GLN A 11 -28.89 -27.16 8.52
CA GLN A 11 -30.23 -27.42 9.07
C GLN A 11 -31.38 -26.61 8.44
N ASN A 12 -31.10 -25.68 7.51
CA ASN A 12 -32.11 -24.86 6.83
C ASN A 12 -32.25 -25.20 5.34
N GLY A 13 -31.67 -26.30 4.86
CA GLY A 13 -31.91 -26.80 3.50
C GLY A 13 -31.36 -25.94 2.35
N GLN A 14 -30.48 -24.97 2.64
CA GLN A 14 -29.86 -24.13 1.61
C GLN A 14 -28.57 -24.76 1.09
N LEU A 15 -28.45 -24.84 -0.24
CA LEU A 15 -27.18 -25.13 -0.94
C LEU A 15 -26.19 -24.00 -0.68
N LEU A 16 -25.08 -24.28 0.00
CA LEU A 16 -23.93 -23.39 0.05
C LEU A 16 -23.26 -23.39 -1.33
N ALA A 17 -23.58 -22.42 -2.18
CA ALA A 17 -22.80 -22.11 -3.36
C ALA A 17 -21.46 -21.50 -2.93
N ILE A 18 -20.51 -22.33 -2.50
CA ILE A 18 -19.10 -21.95 -2.43
C ILE A 18 -18.62 -21.90 -3.88
N ALA A 19 -18.61 -20.70 -4.46
CA ALA A 19 -18.06 -20.44 -5.77
C ALA A 19 -16.53 -20.67 -5.74
N ALA A 20 -16.12 -21.92 -5.87
CA ALA A 20 -14.78 -22.30 -6.27
C ALA A 20 -14.61 -21.93 -7.76
N PHE A 21 -14.25 -20.68 -8.03
CA PHE A 21 -13.86 -20.23 -9.37
C PHE A 21 -12.44 -20.75 -9.68
N TYR A 22 -12.32 -22.05 -9.91
CA TYR A 22 -11.17 -22.63 -10.61
C TYR A 22 -11.52 -22.73 -12.09
N TRP A 23 -10.84 -21.88 -12.87
CA TRP A 23 -10.25 -22.18 -14.16
C TRP A 23 -11.03 -23.13 -15.10
N LEU A 24 -11.83 -22.54 -15.98
CA LEU A 24 -12.09 -23.09 -17.31
C LEU A 24 -11.83 -22.00 -18.35
N GLY A 25 -10.56 -21.80 -18.69
CA GLY A 25 -10.16 -20.99 -19.84
C GLY A 25 -10.01 -21.87 -21.06
N SER A 26 -11.13 -22.17 -21.72
CA SER A 26 -11.15 -22.78 -23.04
C SER A 26 -10.58 -21.82 -24.08
N VAL A 27 -9.78 -22.40 -24.97
CA VAL A 27 -9.14 -21.80 -26.14
C VAL A 27 -10.21 -21.47 -27.18
N LEU A 28 -10.42 -20.19 -27.51
CA LEU A 28 -10.84 -19.73 -28.84
C LEU A 28 -10.34 -18.29 -29.05
N GLY A 29 -9.43 -18.12 -30.01
CA GLY A 29 -8.88 -16.84 -30.45
C GLY A 29 -9.85 -16.09 -31.36
N GLN A 30 -10.82 -15.39 -30.78
CA GLN A 30 -11.65 -14.44 -31.51
C GLN A 30 -11.30 -13.02 -31.04
N SER A 31 -10.86 -12.15 -31.96
CA SER A 31 -10.75 -10.71 -31.71
C SER A 31 -12.12 -10.18 -31.27
N ALA A 32 -12.24 -9.82 -30.00
CA ALA A 32 -13.47 -9.20 -29.50
C ALA A 32 -13.55 -7.75 -30.01
N SER A 33 -14.74 -7.28 -30.38
CA SER A 33 -14.97 -5.86 -30.70
C SER A 33 -15.67 -5.17 -29.53
N HIS A 34 -15.30 -3.92 -29.25
CA HIS A 34 -15.93 -3.09 -28.22
C HIS A 34 -16.40 -1.76 -28.81
N THR A 35 -17.69 -1.47 -28.69
CA THR A 35 -18.27 -0.18 -29.07
C THR A 35 -18.23 0.78 -27.87
N VAL A 36 -17.53 1.90 -28.02
CA VAL A 36 -17.40 2.95 -26.98
C VAL A 36 -18.78 3.50 -26.60
N LYS A 37 -19.14 3.42 -25.33
CA LYS A 37 -20.37 3.97 -24.75
C LYS A 37 -20.14 5.36 -24.16
N SER A 38 -21.23 6.08 -23.91
CA SER A 38 -21.20 7.37 -23.23
C SER A 38 -20.48 7.25 -21.88
N GLY A 39 -19.49 8.13 -21.65
CA GLY A 39 -18.69 8.15 -20.43
C GLY A 39 -17.52 7.16 -20.36
N GLU A 40 -17.31 6.31 -21.37
CA GLU A 40 -16.14 5.42 -21.41
C GLU A 40 -14.89 6.17 -21.92
N THR A 41 -13.74 5.84 -21.34
CA THR A 41 -12.42 6.31 -21.81
C THR A 41 -11.60 5.13 -22.30
N LEU A 42 -10.58 5.37 -23.14
CA LEU A 42 -9.72 4.30 -23.64
C LEU A 42 -9.04 3.53 -22.50
N GLY A 43 -8.78 4.21 -21.38
CA GLY A 43 -8.28 3.58 -20.15
C GLY A 43 -9.28 2.63 -19.50
N VAL A 44 -10.55 3.02 -19.39
CA VAL A 44 -11.62 2.15 -18.82
C VAL A 44 -11.84 0.92 -19.70
N ILE A 45 -11.84 1.10 -21.02
CA ILE A 45 -12.03 0.01 -21.98
C ILE A 45 -10.81 -0.91 -21.97
N ALA A 46 -9.59 -0.38 -22.05
CA ALA A 46 -8.38 -1.19 -21.96
C ALA A 46 -8.33 -2.02 -20.67
N LYS A 47 -8.73 -1.41 -19.54
CA LYS A 47 -8.84 -2.11 -18.24
C LYS A 47 -9.87 -3.24 -18.29
N LYS A 48 -11.03 -3.04 -18.92
CA LYS A 48 -12.08 -4.07 -19.08
C LYS A 48 -11.53 -5.33 -19.76
N TYR A 49 -10.57 -5.18 -20.67
CA TYR A 49 -9.98 -6.28 -21.44
C TYR A 49 -8.57 -6.67 -20.98
N GLY A 50 -8.07 -6.16 -19.85
CA GLY A 50 -6.74 -6.50 -19.34
C GLY A 50 -5.57 -5.97 -20.18
N LEU A 51 -5.81 -4.96 -21.01
CA LEU A 51 -4.81 -4.33 -21.89
C LEU A 51 -4.31 -3.02 -21.29
N SER A 52 -3.14 -2.56 -21.76
CA SER A 52 -2.72 -1.18 -21.51
C SER A 52 -3.44 -0.22 -22.47
N THR A 53 -3.71 1.01 -22.03
CA THR A 53 -4.26 2.06 -22.89
C THR A 53 -3.38 2.29 -24.12
N ALA A 54 -2.06 2.21 -23.97
CA ALA A 54 -1.10 2.36 -25.08
C ALA A 54 -1.16 1.19 -26.07
N ALA A 55 -1.29 -0.05 -25.58
CA ALA A 55 -1.43 -1.22 -26.44
C ALA A 55 -2.77 -1.21 -27.19
N LEU A 56 -3.86 -0.87 -26.50
CA LEU A 56 -5.17 -0.72 -27.13
C LEU A 56 -5.19 0.45 -28.13
N ALA A 57 -4.54 1.58 -27.79
CA ALA A 57 -4.40 2.72 -28.68
C ALA A 57 -3.59 2.38 -29.93
N ALA A 58 -2.42 1.76 -29.77
CA ALA A 58 -1.56 1.36 -30.88
C ALA A 58 -2.26 0.36 -31.81
N HIS A 59 -2.96 -0.62 -31.24
CA HIS A 59 -3.69 -1.62 -32.02
C HIS A 59 -4.87 -1.02 -32.81
N ASN A 60 -5.42 0.11 -32.35
CA ASN A 60 -6.56 0.79 -32.98
C ASN A 60 -6.17 2.09 -33.68
N GLY A 61 -4.87 2.37 -33.87
CA GLY A 61 -4.38 3.59 -34.53
C GLY A 61 -4.78 4.90 -33.82
N ILE A 62 -5.00 4.88 -32.50
CA ILE A 62 -5.46 6.05 -31.74
C ILE A 62 -4.27 6.91 -31.31
N THR A 63 -4.12 8.06 -31.95
CA THR A 63 -3.03 9.02 -31.64
C THR A 63 -3.26 9.78 -30.33
N ASN A 64 -4.53 10.04 -29.96
CA ASN A 64 -4.87 10.72 -28.71
C ASN A 64 -5.84 9.88 -27.86
N PRO A 65 -5.33 9.14 -26.83
CA PRO A 65 -6.14 8.30 -25.94
C PRO A 65 -7.24 9.02 -25.14
N ASN A 66 -7.21 10.35 -25.07
CA ASN A 66 -8.20 11.16 -24.34
C ASN A 66 -9.37 11.61 -25.22
N ARG A 67 -9.37 11.29 -26.52
CA ARG A 67 -10.44 11.65 -27.46
C ARG A 67 -10.99 10.39 -28.12
N LEU A 68 -11.96 9.75 -27.48
CA LEU A 68 -12.77 8.70 -28.09
C LEU A 68 -14.14 9.24 -28.48
N ASN A 69 -14.65 8.78 -29.62
CA ASN A 69 -16.01 9.11 -30.05
C ASN A 69 -16.98 8.03 -29.53
N ILE A 70 -18.13 8.45 -29.02
CA ILE A 70 -19.22 7.52 -28.67
C ILE A 70 -19.64 6.79 -29.95
N GLY A 71 -19.81 5.47 -29.87
CA GLY A 71 -20.10 4.61 -31.02
C GLY A 71 -18.86 4.13 -31.79
N GLN A 72 -17.67 4.62 -31.47
CA GLN A 72 -16.42 4.14 -32.07
C GLN A 72 -16.20 2.65 -31.72
N LYS A 73 -15.94 1.82 -32.73
CA LYS A 73 -15.60 0.40 -32.54
C LYS A 73 -14.10 0.25 -32.34
N LEU A 74 -13.71 -0.43 -31.27
CA LEU A 74 -12.34 -0.80 -30.97
C LEU A 74 -12.16 -2.31 -31.17
N THR A 75 -11.13 -2.70 -31.90
CA THR A 75 -10.65 -4.07 -31.99
C THR A 75 -9.85 -4.38 -30.74
N ILE A 76 -10.26 -5.41 -30.01
CA ILE A 76 -9.54 -5.89 -28.83
C ILE A 76 -8.59 -7.00 -29.30
N PRO A 77 -7.26 -6.79 -29.21
CA PRO A 77 -6.28 -7.79 -29.62
C PRO A 77 -6.46 -9.08 -28.81
N ALA A 78 -6.68 -10.20 -29.50
CA ALA A 78 -6.67 -11.52 -28.92
C ALA A 78 -5.22 -11.98 -28.74
N THR A 79 -4.62 -11.78 -27.56
CA THR A 79 -3.48 -12.57 -27.04
C THR A 79 -3.00 -12.00 -25.70
N THR A 80 -3.19 -12.76 -24.62
CA THR A 80 -2.27 -12.71 -23.48
C THR A 80 -1.06 -13.56 -23.86
N ASN A 81 0.09 -12.95 -24.18
CA ASN A 81 1.34 -13.66 -24.51
C ASN A 81 1.91 -14.39 -23.27
N THR A 82 1.19 -15.38 -22.78
CA THR A 82 1.57 -16.20 -21.64
C THR A 82 2.57 -17.24 -22.11
N ILE A 83 3.78 -17.20 -21.56
CA ILE A 83 4.83 -18.18 -21.83
C ILE A 83 5.07 -19.04 -20.59
N THR A 84 5.66 -20.22 -20.82
CA THR A 84 6.26 -21.06 -19.78
C THR A 84 7.78 -20.99 -19.91
N TYR A 85 8.47 -20.54 -18.87
CA TYR A 85 9.93 -20.42 -18.82
C TYR A 85 10.51 -21.41 -17.80
N THR A 86 11.56 -22.14 -18.17
CA THR A 86 12.27 -23.03 -17.22
C THR A 86 13.48 -22.29 -16.66
N VAL A 87 13.52 -22.12 -15.33
CA VAL A 87 14.60 -21.43 -14.59
C VAL A 87 15.94 -22.12 -14.85
N ARG A 88 16.97 -21.36 -15.23
CA ARG A 88 18.32 -21.84 -15.50
C ARG A 88 19.28 -21.48 -14.35
N LYS A 89 20.46 -22.11 -14.33
CA LYS A 89 21.52 -21.76 -13.37
C LYS A 89 21.91 -20.28 -13.54
N GLY A 90 21.82 -19.51 -12.46
CA GLY A 90 22.10 -18.07 -12.45
C GLY A 90 20.89 -17.15 -12.69
N ASP A 91 19.70 -17.70 -12.94
CA ASP A 91 18.47 -16.91 -13.05
C ASP A 91 17.96 -16.43 -11.69
N SER A 92 17.36 -15.24 -11.69
CA SER A 92 16.46 -14.74 -10.64
C SER A 92 15.15 -14.28 -11.28
N LEU A 93 14.07 -14.14 -10.50
CA LEU A 93 12.83 -13.57 -11.03
C LEU A 93 13.05 -12.19 -11.64
N SER A 94 14.00 -11.41 -11.12
CA SER A 94 14.39 -10.10 -11.64
C SER A 94 15.07 -10.17 -13.01
N THR A 95 16.01 -11.10 -13.21
CA THR A 95 16.71 -11.23 -14.51
C THR A 95 15.79 -11.78 -15.60
N ILE A 96 14.94 -12.76 -15.25
CA ILE A 96 13.90 -13.30 -16.12
C ILE A 96 12.91 -12.20 -16.50
N ALA A 97 12.42 -11.45 -15.51
CA ALA A 97 11.47 -10.36 -15.76
C ALA A 97 12.01 -9.30 -16.71
N LYS A 98 13.28 -8.89 -16.53
CA LYS A 98 13.94 -7.93 -17.43
C LYS A 98 14.04 -8.46 -18.86
N LYS A 99 14.45 -9.73 -19.02
CA LYS A 99 14.60 -10.37 -20.32
C LYS A 99 13.28 -10.49 -21.08
N HIS A 100 12.19 -10.76 -20.37
CA HIS A 100 10.87 -10.98 -20.95
C HIS A 100 9.93 -9.77 -20.83
N GLN A 101 10.49 -8.59 -20.56
CA GLN A 101 9.76 -7.33 -20.50
C GLN A 101 8.50 -7.42 -19.60
N THR A 102 8.64 -8.09 -18.46
CA THR A 102 7.59 -8.28 -17.45
C THR A 102 8.12 -7.87 -16.07
N THR A 103 7.45 -8.22 -14.98
CA THR A 103 7.93 -7.90 -13.62
C THR A 103 8.11 -9.16 -12.77
N ALA A 104 9.14 -9.17 -11.91
CA ALA A 104 9.42 -10.29 -11.00
C ALA A 104 8.20 -10.63 -10.13
N ARG A 105 7.44 -9.60 -9.72
CA ARG A 105 6.19 -9.72 -8.96
C ARG A 105 5.08 -10.38 -9.76
N ALA A 106 4.87 -10.01 -11.03
CA ALA A 106 3.88 -10.65 -11.88
C ALA A 106 4.21 -12.12 -12.11
N ILE A 107 5.48 -12.44 -12.30
CA ILE A 107 5.93 -13.83 -12.38
C ILE A 107 5.68 -14.56 -11.05
N ALA A 108 6.04 -13.95 -9.92
CA ALA A 108 5.85 -14.56 -8.60
C ALA A 108 4.38 -14.86 -8.30
N GLN A 109 3.49 -13.88 -8.51
CA GLN A 109 2.05 -14.02 -8.29
C GLN A 109 1.42 -15.08 -9.18
N ALA A 110 1.76 -15.08 -10.48
CA ALA A 110 1.24 -16.06 -11.43
C ALA A 110 1.63 -17.51 -11.08
N ASN A 111 2.66 -17.69 -10.25
CA ASN A 111 3.20 -19.00 -9.86
C ASN A 111 3.11 -19.25 -8.35
N GLY A 112 2.38 -18.43 -7.59
CA GLY A 112 2.21 -18.61 -6.14
C GLY A 112 3.51 -18.51 -5.32
N ILE A 113 4.51 -17.79 -5.81
CA ILE A 113 5.83 -17.68 -5.17
C ILE A 113 5.79 -16.54 -4.14
N GLU A 114 5.86 -16.90 -2.85
CA GLU A 114 5.87 -15.93 -1.75
C GLU A 114 7.22 -15.22 -1.58
N ASN A 115 8.32 -15.94 -1.78
CA ASN A 115 9.67 -15.41 -1.75
C ASN A 115 10.31 -15.44 -3.15
N PRO A 116 10.42 -14.29 -3.84
CA PRO A 116 11.03 -14.17 -5.16
C PRO A 116 12.47 -14.70 -5.28
N ASP A 117 13.22 -14.73 -4.17
CA ASP A 117 14.62 -15.18 -4.13
C ASP A 117 14.74 -16.71 -3.94
N ALA A 118 13.63 -17.43 -3.79
CA ALA A 118 13.61 -18.87 -3.53
C ALA A 118 13.58 -19.75 -4.78
N ILE A 119 13.61 -19.17 -6.00
CA ILE A 119 13.55 -19.97 -7.22
C ILE A 119 14.85 -20.77 -7.45
N LYS A 120 14.73 -22.02 -7.91
CA LYS A 120 15.85 -22.92 -8.22
C LYS A 120 15.83 -23.33 -9.71
N PRO A 121 16.98 -23.66 -10.31
CA PRO A 121 17.04 -24.21 -11.66
C PRO A 121 16.10 -25.41 -11.83
N GLY A 122 15.41 -25.47 -12.97
CA GLY A 122 14.43 -26.51 -13.29
C GLY A 122 12.97 -26.15 -12.98
N ILE A 123 12.70 -25.11 -12.17
CA ILE A 123 11.32 -24.64 -11.95
C ILE A 123 10.72 -24.08 -13.25
N LYS A 124 9.48 -24.47 -13.56
CA LYS A 124 8.71 -23.91 -14.68
C LYS A 124 7.84 -22.75 -14.19
N LEU A 125 8.02 -21.57 -14.77
CA LEU A 125 7.29 -20.33 -14.45
C LEU A 125 6.36 -19.97 -15.60
N LYS A 126 5.07 -19.77 -15.32
CA LYS A 126 4.07 -19.31 -16.27
C LYS A 126 3.81 -17.81 -16.08
N PHE A 127 4.00 -16.98 -17.11
CA PHE A 127 3.77 -15.54 -16.99
C PHE A 127 3.55 -14.85 -18.35
N ILE A 128 2.98 -13.65 -18.32
CA ILE A 128 2.73 -12.84 -19.53
C ILE A 128 3.97 -12.01 -19.89
N VAL A 129 4.42 -12.12 -21.14
CA VAL A 129 5.49 -11.31 -21.74
C VAL A 129 4.98 -9.92 -22.08
N GLY A 130 5.81 -8.89 -21.88
CA GLY A 130 5.43 -7.50 -22.17
C GLY A 130 4.49 -6.87 -21.12
N LEU A 131 4.17 -7.60 -20.04
CA LEU A 131 3.42 -7.10 -18.90
C LEU A 131 4.30 -6.18 -18.03
N THR A 132 4.65 -5.03 -18.60
CA THR A 132 5.48 -3.99 -17.96
C THR A 132 4.73 -3.20 -16.87
N ARG A 133 3.44 -3.49 -16.67
CA ARG A 133 2.62 -2.97 -15.58
C ARG A 133 2.08 -4.13 -14.75
N ASP A 134 2.39 -4.09 -13.45
CA ASP A 134 1.79 -4.95 -12.43
C ASP A 134 0.25 -4.99 -12.65
N PRO A 135 -0.36 -6.17 -12.86
CA PRO A 135 -1.79 -6.31 -13.11
C PRO A 135 -2.65 -5.91 -11.89
N THR A 136 -2.02 -5.47 -10.80
CA THR A 136 -2.66 -4.81 -9.65
C THR A 136 -2.33 -3.30 -9.52
N ASN A 137 -1.72 -2.66 -10.52
CA ASN A 137 -1.37 -1.24 -10.47
C ASN A 137 -2.55 -0.31 -10.86
N THR A 138 -3.64 -0.37 -10.10
CA THR A 138 -4.03 0.91 -9.49
C THR A 138 -2.89 1.23 -8.55
N LYS A 139 -2.21 2.37 -8.70
CA LYS A 139 -1.43 2.91 -7.59
C LYS A 139 -2.39 3.06 -6.41
N SER A 140 -2.50 2.05 -5.55
CA SER A 140 -2.69 2.29 -4.14
C SER A 140 -1.39 2.97 -3.75
N THR A 141 -1.35 4.27 -4.00
CA THR A 141 -0.36 5.12 -3.40
C THR A 141 -0.66 4.92 -1.92
N ILE A 142 0.18 4.14 -1.21
CA ILE A 142 0.07 3.85 0.23
C ILE A 142 -0.34 5.12 0.98
N ILE A 143 0.19 6.25 0.51
CA ILE A 143 -0.19 7.60 0.87
C ILE A 143 -0.94 8.23 -0.30
N THR A 144 -2.20 8.60 -0.11
CA THR A 144 -3.00 9.24 -1.17
C THR A 144 -2.35 10.55 -1.67
N GLY A 145 -2.65 10.94 -2.90
CA GLY A 145 -2.12 12.18 -3.47
C GLY A 145 -2.48 13.44 -2.67
N SER A 146 -3.67 13.48 -2.04
CA SER A 146 -4.07 14.57 -1.14
C SER A 146 -3.21 14.62 0.11
N THR A 147 -3.02 13.48 0.79
CA THR A 147 -2.17 13.38 1.97
C THR A 147 -0.72 13.75 1.66
N LEU A 148 -0.20 13.31 0.51
CA LEU A 148 1.17 13.68 0.08
C LEU A 148 1.31 15.19 -0.14
N ARG A 149 0.30 15.85 -0.72
CA ARG A 149 0.27 17.31 -0.84
C ARG A 149 0.27 18.00 0.53
N GLU A 150 -0.53 17.52 1.49
CA GLU A 150 -0.53 18.06 2.86
C GLU A 150 0.83 17.88 3.56
N ILE A 151 1.50 16.74 3.39
CA ILE A 151 2.86 16.52 3.91
C ILE A 151 3.85 17.50 3.26
N ASN A 152 3.70 17.75 1.95
CA ASN A 152 4.67 18.51 1.19
C ASN A 152 4.48 20.04 1.23
N ARG A 153 3.28 20.52 1.58
CA ARG A 153 2.89 21.93 1.53
C ARG A 153 3.71 22.84 2.45
N PRO A 154 3.98 22.51 3.73
CA PRO A 154 4.67 23.43 4.63
C PRO A 154 6.14 23.62 4.24
N ARG A 155 6.62 24.87 4.28
CA ARG A 155 8.05 25.19 4.13
C ARG A 155 8.80 24.73 5.38
N ILE A 156 9.85 23.93 5.19
CA ILE A 156 10.63 23.36 6.30
C ILE A 156 11.87 24.22 6.55
N ARG A 157 12.06 24.62 7.81
CA ARG A 157 13.35 25.20 8.27
C ARG A 157 14.38 24.08 8.26
N ARG A 158 15.35 24.17 7.33
CA ARG A 158 16.44 23.19 7.21
C ARG A 158 17.13 23.03 8.57
N ASN A 159 17.40 21.78 8.95
CA ASN A 159 18.10 21.37 10.17
C ASN A 159 17.36 21.58 11.51
N ARG A 160 16.13 22.10 11.55
CA ARG A 160 15.36 22.16 12.81
C ARG A 160 15.06 20.77 13.36
N TRP A 161 14.47 19.93 12.51
CA TRP A 161 14.05 18.59 12.90
C TRP A 161 15.27 17.68 13.02
N LYS A 162 15.47 17.11 14.21
CA LYS A 162 16.58 16.20 14.52
C LYS A 162 16.12 14.76 14.69
N HIS A 163 14.87 14.55 15.09
CA HIS A 163 14.33 13.22 15.37
C HIS A 163 12.96 13.00 14.74
N ILE A 164 12.67 11.74 14.42
CA ILE A 164 11.31 11.25 14.17
C ILE A 164 11.02 10.22 15.26
N VAL A 165 9.93 10.40 16.01
CA VAL A 165 9.59 9.60 17.18
C VAL A 165 8.27 8.88 16.97
N ILE A 166 8.28 7.57 17.17
CA ILE A 166 7.12 6.71 16.94
C ILE A 166 6.41 6.38 18.26
N HIS A 167 5.10 6.59 18.27
CA HIS A 167 4.19 6.38 19.39
C HIS A 167 3.05 5.43 19.02
N HIS A 168 2.36 4.92 20.03
CA HIS A 168 1.02 4.39 19.90
C HIS A 168 0.01 5.27 20.66
N SER A 169 -1.28 5.10 20.41
CA SER A 169 -2.33 5.78 21.18
C SER A 169 -2.63 5.14 22.53
N ALA A 170 -2.08 3.94 22.79
CA ALA A 170 -2.39 3.06 23.93
C ALA A 170 -3.84 2.55 23.99
N ASP A 171 -4.66 2.92 23.00
CA ASP A 171 -6.07 2.58 22.88
C ASP A 171 -6.41 2.22 21.43
N HIS A 172 -6.96 1.02 21.26
CA HIS A 172 -7.35 0.46 19.96
C HIS A 172 -8.56 1.17 19.34
N ASN A 173 -9.45 1.72 20.16
CA ASN A 173 -10.70 2.34 19.72
C ASN A 173 -10.57 3.86 19.54
N ASN A 174 -9.36 4.40 19.65
CA ASN A 174 -9.16 5.84 19.57
C ASN A 174 -9.46 6.40 18.16
N SER A 175 -9.82 7.66 18.09
CA SER A 175 -10.09 8.39 16.84
C SER A 175 -9.28 9.68 16.79
N ILE A 176 -9.16 10.28 15.61
CA ILE A 176 -8.45 11.57 15.48
C ILE A 176 -9.12 12.65 16.33
N ARG A 177 -10.45 12.72 16.28
CA ARG A 177 -11.25 13.66 17.07
C ARG A 177 -11.11 13.38 18.57
N GLY A 178 -11.10 12.11 18.97
CA GLY A 178 -10.90 11.69 20.37
C GLY A 178 -9.54 12.12 20.91
N MET A 179 -8.46 11.85 20.15
CA MET A 179 -7.11 12.28 20.53
C MET A 179 -6.98 13.81 20.57
N GLU A 180 -7.53 14.52 19.60
CA GLU A 180 -7.53 15.99 19.57
C GLU A 180 -8.26 16.55 20.81
N HIS A 181 -9.45 16.03 21.11
CA HIS A 181 -10.24 16.43 22.28
C HIS A 181 -9.48 16.17 23.58
N TYR A 182 -8.95 14.95 23.78
CA TYR A 182 -8.19 14.61 24.98
C TYR A 182 -6.98 15.52 25.17
N HIS A 183 -6.17 15.76 24.12
CA HIS A 183 -5.03 16.65 24.23
C HIS A 183 -5.43 18.10 24.55
N ARG A 184 -6.46 18.62 23.87
CA ARG A 184 -6.88 20.02 24.02
C ARG A 184 -7.59 20.28 25.35
N ARG A 185 -8.54 19.42 25.71
CA ARG A 185 -9.47 19.65 26.83
C ARG A 185 -9.01 19.00 28.12
N VAL A 186 -8.44 17.80 28.06
CA VAL A 186 -8.01 17.05 29.25
C VAL A 186 -6.56 17.39 29.61
N ARG A 187 -5.65 17.31 28.63
CA ARG A 187 -4.23 17.66 28.85
C ARG A 187 -3.92 19.16 28.72
N ARG A 188 -4.94 19.98 28.48
CA ARG A 188 -4.86 21.46 28.33
C ARG A 188 -3.76 21.91 27.35
N MET A 189 -3.56 21.14 26.27
CA MET A 189 -2.61 21.47 25.23
C MET A 189 -3.24 22.48 24.27
N GLU A 190 -2.82 23.74 24.37
CA GLU A 190 -3.30 24.86 23.55
C GLU A 190 -3.33 24.54 22.05
N ASN A 191 -2.31 23.82 21.57
CA ASN A 191 -2.14 23.46 20.17
C ASN A 191 -2.74 22.09 19.79
N GLY A 192 -3.68 21.57 20.58
CA GLY A 192 -4.43 20.35 20.27
C GLY A 192 -3.57 19.09 20.25
N LEU A 193 -3.84 18.19 19.30
CA LEU A 193 -3.16 16.91 19.10
C LEU A 193 -1.66 17.02 19.33
N ALA A 194 -1.12 16.17 20.21
CA ALA A 194 0.30 16.18 20.58
C ALA A 194 1.27 15.83 19.43
N TYR A 195 0.77 15.09 18.44
CA TYR A 195 1.56 14.49 17.36
C TYR A 195 1.49 15.34 16.08
N HIS A 196 2.49 15.18 15.22
CA HIS A 196 2.51 15.79 13.89
C HIS A 196 1.71 14.95 12.90
N PHE A 197 1.71 13.64 13.09
CA PHE A 197 1.00 12.68 12.25
C PHE A 197 0.34 11.60 13.09
N VAL A 198 -0.78 11.08 12.58
CA VAL A 198 -1.44 9.90 13.12
C VAL A 198 -1.72 8.90 12.01
N ILE A 199 -1.56 7.61 12.27
CA ILE A 199 -1.87 6.52 11.32
C ILE A 199 -3.00 5.66 11.87
N GLY A 200 -4.11 5.62 11.14
CA GLY A 200 -5.31 4.88 11.53
C GLY A 200 -5.16 3.35 11.45
N ASN A 201 -6.05 2.64 12.15
CA ASN A 201 -6.04 1.17 12.27
C ASN A 201 -7.28 0.48 11.71
N GLY A 202 -8.27 1.22 11.20
CA GLY A 202 -9.49 0.65 10.60
C GLY A 202 -10.70 0.55 11.52
N VAL A 203 -10.58 0.91 12.81
CA VAL A 203 -11.70 0.85 13.76
C VAL A 203 -12.50 2.15 13.72
N ASN A 204 -12.05 3.18 14.43
CA ASN A 204 -12.63 4.53 14.41
C ASN A 204 -11.82 5.51 13.55
N THR A 205 -10.99 4.95 12.67
CA THR A 205 -10.12 5.63 11.70
C THR A 205 -9.97 4.73 10.47
N THR A 206 -9.50 5.25 9.34
CA THR A 206 -9.22 4.41 8.16
C THR A 206 -7.87 3.71 8.32
N ASP A 207 -7.81 2.39 8.13
CA ASP A 207 -6.58 1.60 8.30
C ASP A 207 -5.45 2.05 7.36
N GLY A 208 -4.29 2.36 7.93
CA GLY A 208 -3.12 2.89 7.22
C GLY A 208 -3.24 4.35 6.79
N LYS A 209 -4.40 4.99 6.88
CA LYS A 209 -4.52 6.41 6.49
C LYS A 209 -3.67 7.28 7.41
N ILE A 210 -2.84 8.12 6.79
CA ILE A 210 -2.06 9.14 7.50
C ILE A 210 -2.89 10.41 7.59
N TYR A 211 -3.10 10.86 8.83
CA TYR A 211 -3.70 12.13 9.16
C TYR A 211 -2.59 13.13 9.50
N VAL A 212 -2.58 14.26 8.79
CA VAL A 212 -1.59 15.32 8.97
C VAL A 212 -2.12 16.33 10.00
N GLY A 213 -1.49 16.38 11.17
CA GLY A 213 -1.89 17.27 12.26
C GLY A 213 -1.45 18.72 12.04
N ASP A 214 -2.10 19.63 12.76
CA ASP A 214 -1.83 21.08 12.66
C ASP A 214 -0.39 21.45 13.01
N ARG A 215 0.25 20.65 13.88
CA ARG A 215 1.66 20.84 14.23
C ARG A 215 2.59 20.73 13.04
N TRP A 216 2.35 19.76 12.15
CA TRP A 216 3.09 19.68 10.89
C TRP A 216 2.71 20.82 9.95
N LYS A 217 1.41 21.10 9.79
CA LYS A 217 0.93 22.13 8.86
C LYS A 217 1.52 23.51 9.18
N ARG A 218 1.60 23.85 10.46
CA ARG A 218 2.12 25.12 10.98
C ARG A 218 3.61 25.07 11.33
N GLN A 219 4.25 23.91 11.19
CA GLN A 219 5.64 23.67 11.59
C GLN A 219 5.93 24.15 13.02
N ILE A 220 5.11 23.75 13.98
CA ILE A 220 5.28 24.06 15.41
C ILE A 220 5.75 22.83 16.19
N ARG A 221 6.31 23.04 17.37
CA ARG A 221 6.83 21.98 18.24
C ARG A 221 5.80 20.91 18.58
N GLY A 222 6.28 19.72 18.93
CA GLY A 222 5.45 18.62 19.45
C GLY A 222 4.91 18.89 20.86
N GLY A 223 4.10 17.96 21.35
CA GLY A 223 3.79 17.84 22.79
C GLY A 223 3.68 16.37 23.19
N HIS A 224 4.53 15.55 22.60
CA HIS A 224 4.47 14.08 22.63
C HIS A 224 5.61 13.46 23.45
N LEU A 225 6.63 14.24 23.81
CA LEU A 225 7.70 13.85 24.73
C LEU A 225 7.57 14.58 26.07
N SER A 226 8.18 14.02 27.12
CA SER A 226 8.26 14.65 28.45
C SER A 226 9.20 15.87 28.50
N SER A 227 10.14 15.98 27.55
CA SER A 227 11.07 17.11 27.44
C SER A 227 10.59 18.14 26.43
N SER A 228 10.46 19.41 26.88
CA SER A 228 10.14 20.54 26.01
C SER A 228 11.23 20.75 24.93
N ALA A 229 12.50 20.65 25.31
CA ALA A 229 13.63 20.77 24.37
C ALA A 229 13.57 19.71 23.26
N LEU A 230 13.25 18.45 23.58
CA LEU A 230 13.09 17.43 22.55
C LEU A 230 11.86 17.69 21.67
N ASN A 231 10.74 18.18 22.24
CA ASN A 231 9.55 18.53 21.46
C ASN A 231 9.81 19.63 20.41
N GLU A 232 10.79 20.51 20.61
CA GLU A 232 11.17 21.55 19.63
C GLU A 232 11.77 20.98 18.34
N VAL A 233 12.41 19.81 18.45
CA VAL A 233 13.23 19.20 17.37
C VAL A 233 12.77 17.81 16.95
N ALA A 234 11.72 17.26 17.56
CA ALA A 234 11.21 15.92 17.29
C ALA A 234 9.83 15.91 16.62
N ILE A 235 9.75 15.26 15.46
CA ILE A 235 8.49 14.97 14.77
C ILE A 235 7.86 13.71 15.39
N GLY A 236 6.69 13.85 15.99
CA GLY A 236 5.92 12.74 16.56
C GLY A 236 4.95 12.11 15.55
N ILE A 237 5.01 10.79 15.38
CA ILE A 237 4.06 9.98 14.61
C ILE A 237 3.38 9.01 15.58
N CYS A 238 2.06 9.05 15.68
CA CYS A 238 1.29 8.13 16.52
C CYS A 238 0.52 7.12 15.67
N LEU A 239 0.59 5.84 15.98
CA LEU A 239 -0.28 4.83 15.39
C LEU A 239 -1.44 4.56 16.34
N VAL A 240 -2.66 4.52 15.83
CA VAL A 240 -3.82 4.12 16.62
C VAL A 240 -3.70 2.65 16.98
N GLY A 241 -3.70 2.33 18.27
CA GLY A 241 -3.54 0.97 18.78
C GLY A 241 -2.95 0.90 20.18
N ASN A 242 -3.16 -0.24 20.83
CA ASN A 242 -2.44 -0.63 22.03
C ASN A 242 -1.48 -1.77 21.70
N PHE A 243 -0.23 -1.43 21.36
CA PHE A 243 0.77 -2.44 20.99
C PHE A 243 1.49 -3.10 22.17
N GLU A 244 0.98 -2.94 23.39
CA GLU A 244 1.24 -3.95 24.42
C GLU A 244 0.42 -5.22 24.14
N LYS A 245 -0.77 -5.07 23.55
CA LYS A 245 -1.71 -6.18 23.33
C LYS A 245 -1.63 -6.76 21.92
N THR A 246 -1.55 -5.93 20.88
CA THR A 246 -1.58 -6.35 19.47
C THR A 246 -0.39 -5.81 18.67
N SER A 247 -0.11 -6.37 17.50
CA SER A 247 0.86 -5.77 16.57
C SER A 247 0.17 -4.70 15.70
N PRO A 248 0.90 -3.69 15.18
CA PRO A 248 0.36 -2.77 14.17
C PRO A 248 -0.19 -3.53 12.95
N THR A 249 -1.22 -3.01 12.30
CA THR A 249 -1.76 -3.62 11.07
C THR A 249 -0.72 -3.60 9.94
N ALA A 250 -0.89 -4.45 8.92
CA ALA A 250 -0.01 -4.42 7.75
C ALA A 250 -0.03 -3.03 7.08
N LYS A 251 -1.20 -2.41 6.92
CA LYS A 251 -1.33 -1.09 6.29
C LYS A 251 -0.70 0.01 7.14
N GLN A 252 -0.77 -0.08 8.48
CA GLN A 252 -0.04 0.84 9.37
C GLN A 252 1.48 0.75 9.18
N ARG A 253 2.04 -0.46 9.14
CA ARG A 253 3.49 -0.66 8.96
C ARG A 253 3.97 -0.08 7.63
N VAL A 254 3.26 -0.37 6.53
CA VAL A 254 3.62 0.13 5.20
C VAL A 254 3.49 1.66 5.13
N SER A 255 2.44 2.23 5.72
CA SER A 255 2.23 3.69 5.76
C SER A 255 3.25 4.40 6.63
N LEU A 256 3.63 3.80 7.76
CA LEU A 256 4.68 4.31 8.63
C LEU A 256 6.03 4.35 7.91
N LYS A 257 6.43 3.26 7.25
CA LYS A 257 7.68 3.19 6.48
C LYS A 257 7.72 4.27 5.38
N ALA A 258 6.63 4.41 4.63
CA ALA A 258 6.49 5.42 3.58
C ALA A 258 6.60 6.85 4.14
N LEU A 259 5.90 7.14 5.25
CA LEU A 259 5.93 8.44 5.90
C LEU A 259 7.32 8.80 6.42
N ILE A 260 7.99 7.86 7.11
CA ILE A 260 9.36 8.05 7.59
C ILE A 260 10.30 8.39 6.43
N SER A 261 10.22 7.64 5.31
CA SER A 261 11.03 7.89 4.13
C SER A 261 10.83 9.31 3.57
N ILE A 262 9.58 9.77 3.45
CA ILE A 262 9.26 11.12 2.96
C ILE A 262 9.81 12.19 3.93
N LEU A 263 9.51 12.04 5.22
CA LEU A 263 9.91 13.03 6.22
C LEU A 263 11.44 13.16 6.28
N ARG A 264 12.17 12.04 6.32
CA ARG A 264 13.64 12.05 6.33
C ARG A 264 14.21 12.77 5.11
N LYS A 265 13.70 12.50 3.90
CA LYS A 265 14.15 13.22 2.68
C LYS A 265 13.91 14.72 2.79
N ARG A 266 12.75 15.12 3.34
CA ARG A 266 12.37 16.53 3.49
C ARG A 266 13.14 17.26 4.59
N THR A 267 13.49 16.57 5.67
CA THR A 267 14.07 17.19 6.88
C THR A 267 15.55 16.90 7.08
N ARG A 268 16.11 15.93 6.33
CA ARG A 268 17.45 15.36 6.47
C ARG A 268 17.71 14.62 7.79
N VAL A 269 16.66 14.20 8.50
CA VAL A 269 16.80 13.33 9.68
C VAL A 269 17.40 11.98 9.27
N PRO A 270 18.54 11.54 9.82
CA PRO A 270 19.15 10.24 9.49
C PRO A 270 18.37 9.08 10.11
N TYR A 271 18.55 7.85 9.61
CA TYR A 271 17.76 6.68 10.05
C TYR A 271 18.00 6.34 11.54
N ASN A 272 19.23 6.50 12.03
CA ASN A 272 19.57 6.32 13.44
C ASN A 272 18.90 7.34 14.38
N GLN A 273 18.29 8.40 13.85
CA GLN A 273 17.49 9.36 14.59
C GLN A 273 15.98 9.17 14.41
N VAL A 274 15.56 8.06 13.78
CA VAL A 274 14.19 7.55 13.85
C VAL A 274 14.12 6.59 15.04
N ARG A 275 13.44 7.00 16.11
CA ARG A 275 13.43 6.29 17.39
C ARG A 275 12.00 6.03 17.85
N THR A 276 11.83 5.08 18.74
CA THR A 276 10.56 4.89 19.46
C THR A 276 10.48 5.84 20.65
N HIS A 277 9.27 6.09 21.14
CA HIS A 277 9.07 6.91 22.35
C HIS A 277 9.90 6.40 23.53
N ARG A 278 9.87 5.08 23.81
CA ARG A 278 10.69 4.41 24.82
C ARG A 278 12.18 4.73 24.74
N HIS A 279 12.74 4.82 23.53
CA HIS A 279 14.20 4.97 23.38
C HIS A 279 14.70 6.40 23.56
N ILE A 280 13.86 7.42 23.35
CA ILE A 280 14.30 8.83 23.36
C ILE A 280 13.74 9.62 24.55
N ASN A 281 12.64 9.16 25.17
CA ASN A 281 11.99 9.93 26.22
C ASN A 281 12.81 9.89 27.53
N PRO A 282 13.09 11.03 28.17
CA PRO A 282 13.78 11.04 29.46
C PRO A 282 13.00 10.32 30.56
N LYS A 283 11.67 10.45 30.57
CA LYS A 283 10.81 9.67 31.46
C LYS A 283 10.51 8.29 30.86
N PRO A 284 10.78 7.18 31.56
CA PRO A 284 10.49 5.84 31.07
C PRO A 284 9.02 5.68 30.62
N THR A 285 8.81 4.92 29.56
CA THR A 285 7.47 4.66 29.03
C THR A 285 7.43 3.34 28.26
N ILE A 286 6.30 2.64 28.35
CA ILE A 286 6.05 1.42 27.57
C ILE A 286 5.76 1.74 26.09
N CYS A 287 5.34 2.96 25.77
CA CYS A 287 5.03 3.39 24.41
C CYS A 287 6.26 3.25 23.47
N PRO A 288 6.13 2.75 22.24
CA PRO A 288 4.90 2.42 21.51
C PRO A 288 4.37 0.99 21.74
N GLY A 289 4.83 0.26 22.74
CA GLY A 289 4.33 -1.07 23.06
C GLY A 289 5.34 -2.19 22.78
N ARG A 290 5.34 -3.27 23.57
CA ARG A 290 6.27 -4.40 23.41
C ARG A 290 6.13 -5.17 22.09
N ARG A 291 4.95 -5.15 21.45
CA ARG A 291 4.70 -5.78 20.14
C ARG A 291 4.99 -4.86 18.96
N PHE A 292 5.44 -3.63 19.23
CA PHE A 292 5.91 -2.72 18.18
C PHE A 292 7.40 -2.91 17.93
N ASN A 293 7.77 -3.32 16.72
CA ASN A 293 9.16 -3.48 16.31
C ASN A 293 9.51 -2.50 15.18
N LEU A 294 10.17 -1.39 15.53
CA LEU A 294 10.58 -0.37 14.56
C LEU A 294 11.57 -0.91 13.53
N GLN A 295 12.56 -1.68 13.98
CA GLN A 295 13.62 -2.18 13.12
C GLN A 295 13.06 -3.09 12.03
N HIS A 296 12.18 -4.01 12.41
CA HIS A 296 11.48 -4.89 11.48
C HIS A 296 10.68 -4.09 10.44
N ILE A 297 9.92 -3.07 10.87
CA ILE A 297 9.14 -2.22 9.95
C ILE A 297 10.04 -1.47 8.96
N LEU A 298 11.23 -1.05 9.38
CA LEU A 298 12.16 -0.33 8.50
C LEU A 298 12.89 -1.27 7.53
N SER A 299 13.13 -2.53 7.92
CA SER A 299 13.84 -3.52 7.10
C SER A 299 12.97 -4.26 6.07
N THR A 300 11.66 -4.39 6.30
CA THR A 300 10.69 -5.03 5.37
C THR A 300 10.05 -4.00 4.47
#